data_AF-A0A355GPD2-F1
#
_entry.id   AF-A0A355GPD2-F1
#
_cell.length_a   1.000
_cell.length_b   1.000
_cell.length_c   1.000
_cell.angle_alpha   90.00
_cell.angle_beta   90.00
_cell.angle_gamma   90.00
#
_symmetry.space_group_name_H-M   'P 1'
#
loop_
_entity.id
_entity.type
_entity.pdbx_description
1 polymer ?
#
loop_
_entity_poly.entity_id
_entity_poly.type
_entity_poly.pdbx_seq_one_letter_code
_entity_poly.pdbx_strand_id
1 'polypeptide(L)' 'IQTEAYGGGEMYFDKELVRKNGRFVPADLQLLNPENLK' A
#
# COMPACT_ATOMS: atom_id res chain seq x y z
N ILE A 1 1.49 -12.01 9.46
CA ILE A 1 2.61 -11.06 9.23
C ILE A 1 2.52 -10.59 7.79
N GLN A 2 2.46 -9.28 7.52
CA GLN A 2 2.41 -8.73 6.17
C GLN A 2 3.81 -8.35 5.72
N THR A 3 4.58 -9.34 5.26
CA THR A 3 5.91 -9.16 4.65
C THR A 3 5.81 -9.44 3.16
N GLU A 4 6.80 -8.97 2.38
CA GLU A 4 6.82 -9.11 0.91
C GLU A 4 6.58 -10.57 0.47
N ALA A 5 7.19 -11.53 1.17
CA ALA A 5 7.05 -12.97 0.92
C ALA A 5 5.65 -13.57 1.20
N TYR A 6 4.77 -12.84 1.89
CA TYR A 6 3.43 -13.33 2.31
C TYR A 6 2.31 -12.38 1.89
N GLY A 7 2.46 -11.68 0.75
CA GLY A 7 1.43 -10.78 0.22
C GLY A 7 1.43 -9.37 0.84
N GLY A 8 2.47 -9.02 1.59
CA GLY A 8 2.71 -7.64 2.04
C GLY A 8 3.46 -6.77 1.02
N GLY A 9 3.87 -7.34 -0.11
CA GLY A 9 4.60 -6.67 -1.18
C GLY A 9 3.70 -5.86 -2.09
N GLU A 10 2.65 -6.49 -2.63
CA GLU A 10 1.64 -5.82 -3.47
C GLU A 10 0.24 -6.22 -3.02
N MET A 11 -0.67 -5.26 -2.94
CA MET A 11 -2.07 -5.47 -2.64
C MET A 11 -2.90 -4.93 -3.81
N TYR A 12 -3.71 -5.81 -4.39
CA TYR A 12 -4.63 -5.47 -5.46
C TYR A 12 -6.08 -5.54 -4.97
N PHE A 13 -6.89 -4.57 -5.39
CA PHE A 13 -8.33 -4.54 -5.19
C PHE A 13 -8.99 -4.31 -6.54
N ASP A 14 -9.93 -5.14 -6.96
CA ASP A 14 -10.56 -5.07 -8.30
C ASP A 14 -9.55 -4.95 -9.47
N LYS A 15 -8.42 -5.66 -9.34
CA LYS A 15 -7.27 -5.63 -10.28
C LYS A 15 -6.48 -4.31 -10.31
N GLU A 16 -6.75 -3.38 -9.41
CA GLU A 16 -5.98 -2.15 -9.21
C GLU A 16 -4.97 -2.32 -8.07
N LEU A 17 -3.72 -1.89 -8.28
CA LEU A 17 -2.67 -1.89 -7.26
C LEU A 17 -2.94 -0.79 -6.24
N VAL A 18 -3.48 -1.15 -5.08
CA VAL A 18 -3.80 -0.19 -4.02
C VAL A 18 -2.63 0.07 -3.07
N ARG A 19 -1.74 -0.93 -2.88
CA ARG A 19 -0.60 -0.80 -1.97
C ARG A 19 0.61 -1.56 -2.50
N LYS A 20 1.79 -0.97 -2.39
CA LYS A 20 3.08 -1.60 -2.72
C LYS A 20 4.13 -1.29 -1.66
N ASN A 21 4.82 -2.30 -1.17
CA ASN A 21 5.91 -2.22 -0.19
C ASN A 21 5.53 -1.37 1.02
N GLY A 22 4.32 -1.60 1.53
CA GLY A 22 3.78 -0.88 2.68
C GLY A 22 3.18 0.49 2.39
N ARG A 23 3.28 1.03 1.17
CA ARG A 23 2.79 2.37 0.77
C ARG A 23 1.55 2.29 -0.14
N PHE A 24 0.61 3.21 0.04
CA PHE A 24 -0.52 3.39 -0.87
C PHE A 24 -0.06 4.03 -2.18
N VAL A 25 -0.58 3.50 -3.29
CA VAL A 25 -0.28 3.96 -4.65
C VAL A 25 -1.30 4.99 -5.14
N PRO A 26 -2.64 4.80 -4.97
CA PRO A 26 -3.64 5.76 -5.44
C PRO A 26 -3.45 7.13 -4.82
N ALA A 27 -3.56 8.19 -5.63
CA ALA A 27 -3.29 9.57 -5.21
C ALA A 27 -4.09 9.99 -3.97
N ASP A 28 -5.38 9.63 -3.93
CA ASP A 28 -6.28 9.96 -2.83
C ASP A 28 -5.88 9.29 -1.50
N LEU A 29 -5.16 8.17 -1.56
CA LEU A 29 -4.70 7.40 -0.40
C LEU A 29 -3.26 7.74 0.02
N GLN A 30 -2.51 8.53 -0.76
CA GLN A 30 -1.12 8.86 -0.44
C GLN A 30 -0.98 9.64 0.87
N LEU A 31 -2.00 10.41 1.26
CA LEU A 31 -2.04 11.12 2.54
C LEU A 31 -2.07 10.18 3.75
N LEU A 32 -2.37 8.90 3.56
CA LEU A 32 -2.33 7.87 4.60
C LEU A 32 -0.96 7.18 4.70
N ASN A 33 0.01 7.56 3.87
CA ASN A 33 1.36 7.02 3.98
C ASN A 33 2.11 7.59 5.20
N PRO A 34 3.07 6.85 5.78
CA PRO A 34 3.73 7.22 7.04
C PRO A 34 4.32 8.64 7.09
N GLU A 35 4.84 9.15 5.98
CA GLU A 35 5.40 10.50 5.82
C GLU A 35 4.37 11.63 6.04
N ASN A 36 3.08 11.31 5.90
CA ASN A 36 1.98 12.24 6.06
C ASN A 36 1.28 12.10 7.41
N LEU A 37 1.60 11.05 8.18
CA LEU A 37 1.05 10.79 9.51
C LEU A 37 2.02 11.38 10.56
N LYS A 38 1.62 12.49 11.20
CA LYS A 38 2.40 13.16 12.26
C LYS A 38 2.43 12.38 13.56
#